data_AF-A0A920MKT5-F1
#
_entry.id   AF-A0A920MKT5-F1
#
_cell.length_a   1.000
_cell.length_b   1.000
_cell.length_c   1.000
_cell.angle_alpha   90.00
_cell.angle_beta   90.00
_cell.angle_gamma   90.00
#
_symmetry.space_group_name_H-M   'P 1'
#
loop_
_entity.id
_entity.type
_entity.pdbx_description
1 polymer ?
#
loop_
_entity_poly.entity_id
_entity_poly.type
_entity_poly.pdbx_seq_one_letter_code
_entity_poly.pdbx_strand_id
1 'polypeptide(L)'
;MHYRRVGLWQININKPYPISYCCNKINHASTLTPGPFESITGLEFLDKVVDIDQSPIGRTPRSNPATYTGIFTPVRELFSGTQEARTRATNQADLVLM
;
A
#
# COMPACT_ATOMS: atom_id res chain seq x y z
N MET A 1 -13.46 -2.98 24.29
CA MET A 1 -13.36 -2.16 23.06
C MET A 1 -11.96 -1.53 23.04
N HIS A 2 -10.97 -2.23 22.47
CA HIS A 2 -9.57 -1.79 22.48
C HIS A 2 -9.31 -0.97 21.19
N TYR A 3 -9.25 0.34 21.30
CA TYR A 3 -9.06 1.24 20.16
C TYR A 3 -7.58 1.20 19.74
N ARG A 4 -7.21 0.28 18.86
CA ARG A 4 -5.88 0.25 18.21
C ARG A 4 -5.78 1.46 17.28
N ARG A 5 -4.94 2.44 17.61
CA ARG A 5 -4.76 3.66 16.80
C ARG A 5 -3.85 3.35 15.62
N VAL A 6 -4.44 3.33 14.42
CA VAL A 6 -3.73 3.22 13.14
C VAL A 6 -2.99 4.52 12.82
N GLY A 7 -1.69 4.52 13.14
CA GLY A 7 -0.62 5.19 12.40
C GLY A 7 -0.52 6.72 12.44
N LEU A 8 0.72 7.22 12.52
CA LEU A 8 1.05 8.61 12.23
C LEU A 8 0.97 8.80 10.70
N TRP A 9 0.05 9.65 10.22
CA TRP A 9 -0.13 9.93 8.80
C TRP A 9 0.51 11.27 8.47
N GLN A 10 1.61 11.24 7.72
CA GLN A 10 2.23 12.47 7.23
C GLN A 10 2.40 12.38 5.72
N ILE A 11 1.73 13.29 5.00
CA ILE A 11 1.90 13.49 3.57
C ILE A 11 3.05 14.48 3.42
N ASN A 12 4.18 14.08 2.81
CA ASN A 12 5.32 14.98 2.70
C ASN A 12 6.00 14.98 1.33
N ILE A 13 6.18 16.18 0.77
CA ILE A 13 6.82 16.45 -0.53
C ILE A 13 8.33 16.74 -0.34
N ASN A 14 8.82 16.91 0.89
CA ASN A 14 10.25 17.05 1.23
C ASN A 14 10.53 16.51 2.64
N LYS A 15 11.24 15.38 2.73
CA LYS A 15 11.43 14.59 3.96
C LYS A 15 11.95 15.41 5.16
N PRO A 16 11.20 15.53 6.28
CA PRO A 16 11.72 15.95 7.57
C PRO A 16 12.02 14.72 8.42
N TYR A 17 12.88 14.93 9.41
CA TYR A 17 13.85 13.95 9.85
C TYR A 17 13.46 12.97 11.01
N PRO A 18 12.18 12.83 11.49
CA PRO A 18 11.84 11.77 12.45
C PRO A 18 11.20 10.48 11.87
N ILE A 19 10.65 10.49 10.65
CA ILE A 19 9.80 9.35 10.20
C ILE A 19 10.60 8.06 9.96
N SER A 20 11.84 8.17 9.48
CA SER A 20 12.76 7.04 9.32
C SER A 20 13.14 6.41 10.66
N TYR A 21 13.27 7.21 11.73
CA TYR A 21 13.47 6.67 13.08
C TYR A 21 12.25 5.85 13.53
N CYS A 22 11.04 6.39 13.35
CA CYS A 22 9.81 5.69 13.71
C CYS A 22 9.63 4.39 12.92
N CYS A 23 9.94 4.40 11.62
CA CYS A 23 9.92 3.20 10.77
C CYS A 23 10.92 2.13 11.25
N ASN A 24 12.13 2.51 11.67
CA ASN A 24 13.10 1.56 12.21
C ASN A 24 12.63 0.94 13.53
N LYS A 25 11.99 1.74 14.40
CA LYS A 25 11.53 1.30 15.73
C LYS A 25 10.25 0.46 15.69
N ILE A 26 9.27 0.86 14.87
CA ILE A 26 7.92 0.24 14.86
C ILE A 26 7.81 -0.81 13.75
N ASN A 27 8.34 -0.53 12.55
CA ASN A 27 8.19 -1.43 11.39
C ASN A 27 9.37 -2.38 11.20
N HIS A 28 10.38 -2.33 12.07
CA HIS A 28 11.65 -3.06 11.94
C HIS A 28 12.36 -2.82 10.60
N ALA A 29 12.20 -1.62 10.01
CA ALA A 29 12.92 -1.25 8.81
C ALA A 29 14.43 -1.13 9.11
N SER A 30 15.28 -1.69 8.25
CA SER A 30 16.75 -1.66 8.41
C SER A 30 17.47 -0.77 7.40
N THR A 31 16.75 -0.28 6.40
CA THR A 31 17.31 0.44 5.24
C THR A 31 17.21 1.96 5.33
N LEU A 32 16.54 2.50 6.36
CA LEU A 32 16.32 3.93 6.51
C LEU A 32 17.29 4.52 7.53
N THR A 33 18.03 5.56 7.12
CA THR A 33 18.89 6.32 8.04
C THR A 33 18.12 7.54 8.57
N PRO A 34 17.90 7.66 9.88
CA PRO A 34 17.31 8.86 10.48
C PRO A 34 18.22 10.06 10.34
N GLY A 35 17.65 11.23 10.03
CA GLY A 35 18.40 12.48 10.14
C GLY A 35 18.37 13.01 11.58
N PRO A 36 19.00 14.16 11.84
CA PRO A 36 18.99 14.77 13.16
C PRO A 36 17.58 15.16 13.61
N PHE A 37 17.19 14.76 14.81
CA PHE A 37 15.97 15.19 15.51
C PHE A 37 16.26 15.21 17.02
N GLU A 38 15.52 16.01 17.79
CA GLU A 38 15.80 16.18 19.23
C GLU A 38 15.30 15.00 20.08
N SER A 39 14.00 14.70 20.03
CA SER A 39 13.41 13.54 20.71
C SER A 39 12.04 13.18 20.13
N ILE A 40 11.62 11.92 20.30
CA ILE A 40 10.29 11.43 19.90
C ILE A 40 9.73 10.62 21.07
N THR A 41 8.49 10.91 21.47
CA THR A 41 7.78 10.24 22.57
C THR A 41 6.44 9.70 22.07
N GLY A 42 5.83 8.73 22.78
CA GLY A 42 4.52 8.19 22.41
C GLY A 42 4.51 7.14 21.30
N LEU A 43 5.68 6.56 20.95
CA LEU A 43 5.78 5.49 19.96
C LEU A 43 5.06 4.21 20.42
N GLU A 44 4.91 4.01 21.72
CA GLU A 44 4.17 2.90 22.33
C GLU A 44 2.67 2.89 21.99
N PHE A 45 2.12 4.01 21.51
CA PHE A 45 0.72 4.11 21.08
C PHE A 45 0.51 3.81 19.59
N LEU A 46 1.57 3.49 18.85
CA LEU A 46 1.55 3.30 17.41
C LEU A 46 1.84 1.83 17.05
N ASP A 47 0.93 1.22 16.31
CA ASP A 47 1.13 -0.16 15.81
C ASP A 47 1.98 -0.23 14.53
N LYS A 48 1.92 0.81 13.69
CA LYS A 48 2.57 0.86 12.37
C LYS A 48 2.78 2.29 11.90
N VAL A 49 3.85 2.52 11.15
CA VAL A 49 4.10 3.79 10.45
C VAL A 49 4.02 3.57 8.95
N VAL A 50 3.35 4.45 8.21
CA VAL A 50 3.27 4.38 6.74
C VAL A 50 3.63 5.73 6.17
N ASP A 51 4.71 5.78 5.39
CA ASP A 51 5.14 6.96 4.63
C ASP A 51 4.48 6.90 3.25
N ILE A 52 3.74 7.96 2.86
CA ILE A 52 3.10 8.08 1.55
C ILE A 52 3.70 9.29 0.85
N ASP A 53 4.45 9.04 -0.20
CA ASP A 53 5.08 10.06 -1.03
C ASP A 53 4.56 10.01 -2.47
N GLN A 54 5.13 10.87 -3.32
CA GLN A 54 4.80 10.95 -4.75
C GLN A 54 5.71 10.07 -5.61
N SER A 55 6.43 9.11 -5.01
CA SER A 55 7.21 8.16 -5.78
C SER A 55 6.29 7.37 -6.70
N PRO A 56 6.76 6.96 -7.90
CA PRO A 56 5.93 6.20 -8.82
C PRO A 56 5.40 4.93 -8.13
N ILE A 57 4.07 4.73 -8.17
CA ILE A 57 3.36 3.61 -7.54
C ILE A 57 3.85 2.25 -8.09
N GLY A 58 4.35 2.22 -9.32
CA GLY A 58 5.03 1.09 -9.91
C GLY A 58 6.00 1.52 -11.00
N ARG A 59 7.02 0.70 -11.26
CA ARG A 59 8.06 0.98 -12.27
C ARG A 59 7.82 0.26 -13.60
N THR A 60 6.71 -0.47 -13.74
CA THR A 60 6.38 -1.23 -14.96
C THR A 60 5.06 -0.75 -15.58
N PRO A 61 4.89 -0.83 -16.91
CA PRO A 61 3.66 -0.42 -17.60
C PRO A 61 2.39 -1.18 -17.15
N ARG A 62 2.55 -2.35 -16.52
CA ARG A 62 1.46 -3.16 -15.95
C ARG A 62 0.93 -2.60 -14.63
N SER A 63 1.55 -1.56 -14.08
CA SER A 63 1.12 -0.92 -12.83
C SER A 63 0.07 0.14 -13.14
N ASN A 64 -1.19 -0.14 -12.81
CA ASN A 64 -2.30 0.80 -12.91
C ASN A 64 -3.05 0.90 -11.55
N PRO A 65 -3.87 1.94 -11.31
CA PRO A 65 -4.57 2.13 -10.02
C PRO A 65 -5.41 0.93 -9.58
N ALA A 66 -5.91 0.17 -10.55
CA ALA A 66 -6.79 -0.96 -10.32
C ALA A 66 -6.02 -2.25 -9.94
N THR A 67 -4.77 -2.39 -10.39
CA THR A 67 -3.84 -3.42 -9.89
C THR A 67 -3.35 -3.12 -8.48
N TYR A 68 -3.13 -1.84 -8.13
CA TYR A 68 -2.66 -1.44 -6.80
C TYR A 68 -3.72 -1.61 -5.71
N THR A 69 -4.98 -1.38 -6.06
CA THR A 69 -6.13 -1.58 -5.15
C THR A 69 -6.63 -3.03 -5.11
N GLY A 70 -6.14 -3.90 -6.00
CA GLY A 70 -6.58 -5.29 -6.12
C GLY A 70 -7.99 -5.45 -6.73
N ILE A 71 -8.60 -4.38 -7.24
CA ILE A 71 -9.98 -4.40 -7.76
C ILE A 71 -10.13 -5.25 -9.03
N PHE A 72 -9.05 -5.52 -9.74
CA PHE A 72 -9.11 -6.37 -10.94
C PHE A 72 -9.55 -7.81 -10.62
N THR A 73 -9.23 -8.34 -9.44
CA THR A 73 -9.65 -9.70 -9.05
C THR A 73 -11.17 -9.85 -8.99
N PRO A 74 -11.92 -9.05 -8.18
CA PRO A 74 -13.37 -9.15 -8.13
C PRO A 74 -14.03 -8.75 -9.46
N VAL A 75 -13.44 -7.82 -10.22
CA VAL A 75 -13.93 -7.51 -11.57
C VAL A 75 -13.85 -8.74 -12.47
N ARG A 76 -12.73 -9.47 -12.50
CA ARG A 76 -12.61 -10.69 -13.31
C ARG A 76 -13.60 -11.77 -12.88
N GLU A 77 -13.85 -11.92 -11.58
CA GLU A 77 -14.86 -12.86 -11.07
C GLU A 77 -16.25 -12.53 -11.61
N LEU A 78 -16.65 -11.25 -11.57
CA LEU A 78 -17.92 -10.78 -12.13
C LEU A 78 -18.04 -11.07 -13.63
N PHE A 79 -17.01 -10.79 -14.42
CA PHE A 79 -17.03 -11.01 -15.87
C PHE A 79 -17.05 -12.50 -16.24
N SER A 80 -16.29 -13.33 -15.53
CA SER A 80 -16.29 -14.80 -15.74
C SER A 80 -17.63 -15.47 -15.39
N GLY A 81 -18.45 -14.82 -14.56
CA GLY A 81 -19.77 -15.30 -14.18
C GLY A 81 -20.88 -15.10 -15.23
N THR A 82 -20.63 -14.30 -16.27
CA THR A 82 -21.63 -13.93 -17.31
C THR A 82 -22.02 -15.12 -18.20
N GLN A 83 -23.22 -15.06 -18.80
CA GLN A 83 -23.72 -16.14 -19.67
C GLN A 83 -22.88 -16.23 -20.96
N GLU A 84 -22.40 -15.09 -21.44
CA GLU A 84 -21.50 -14.94 -22.58
C GLU A 84 -20.14 -15.57 -22.30
N ALA A 85 -19.59 -15.40 -21.10
CA ALA A 85 -18.33 -16.02 -20.70
C ALA A 85 -18.44 -17.55 -20.65
N ARG A 86 -19.56 -18.08 -20.14
CA ARG A 86 -19.83 -19.53 -20.11
C ARG A 86 -19.95 -20.11 -21.52
N THR A 87 -20.61 -19.39 -22.42
CA THR A 87 -20.79 -19.80 -23.82
C THR A 87 -19.44 -19.84 -24.57
N ARG A 88 -18.49 -18.99 -24.17
CA ARG A 88 -17.15 -18.90 -24.77
C ARG A 88 -16.07 -19.70 -24.03
N ALA A 89 -16.43 -20.42 -22.96
CA ALA A 89 -15.51 -21.13 -22.07
C ALA A 89 -14.36 -20.25 -21.51
N THR A 90 -14.55 -18.94 -21.41
CA THR A 90 -13.55 -18.00 -20.90
C THR A 90 -13.48 -18.08 -19.38
N ASN A 91 -12.30 -18.38 -18.85
CA ASN A 91 -12.03 -18.46 -17.42
C ASN A 91 -11.37 -17.16 -16.91
N GLN A 92 -11.17 -17.05 -15.59
CA GLN A 92 -10.59 -15.87 -14.95
C GLN A 92 -9.18 -15.49 -15.50
N ALA A 93 -8.40 -16.48 -15.96
CA ALA A 93 -7.06 -16.28 -16.51
C ALA A 93 -7.07 -15.77 -17.97
N ASP A 94 -8.19 -15.93 -18.68
CA ASP A 94 -8.34 -15.44 -20.07
C ASP A 94 -8.66 -13.93 -20.12
N LEU A 95 -9.09 -13.34 -19.00
CA LEU A 95 -9.43 -11.91 -18.87
C LEU A 95 -8.21 -11.02 -18.56
N VAL A 96 -7.00 -11.46 -18.94
CA VAL A 96 -5.72 -10.80 -18.59
C VAL A 96 -5.34 -9.64 -19.51
N LEU A 97 -6.11 -9.36 -20.57
CA LEU A 97 -5.83 -8.32 -21.57
C LEU A 97 -6.51 -6.95 -21.33
N MET A 98 -6.95 -6.65 -20.10
CA MET A 98 -7.35 -5.30 -19.67
C MET A 98 -6.23 -4.61 -18.89
#